data_AF-A0A6N2E0G5-F1
#
_entry.id   AF-A0A6N2E0G5-F1
#
_cell.length_a   1.000
_cell.length_b   1.000
_cell.length_c   1.000
_cell.angle_alpha   90.00
_cell.angle_beta   90.00
_cell.angle_gamma   90.00
#
_symmetry.space_group_name_H-M   'P 1'
#
loop_
_entity.id
_entity.type
_entity.pdbx_description
1 polymer ?
#
loop_
_entity_poly.entity_id
_entity_poly.type
_entity_poly.pdbx_seq_one_letter_code
_entity_poly.pdbx_strand_id
1 'polypeptide(L)'
;MATSQPKKRGSYHHGNLRDALIDTAFAMIEEDGVEALTIRRIAERVGVTHAAPAHHFADKNELMLALATEGFNRFSAALASVMHIADPLARLSEMGRAYVRFALDHPGAYRLIMGPALSRIQMPVQQPTGVGVSEDRGQAASEGTREMLETTVAEAMAGRRALGGASVSGVAFLAWSAMHGAAMLSLDGMMDCEPSGDPAEEFQQKLEEVISFIEAGIALSASEVPPPST
;
A
#
# COMPACT_ATOMS: atom_id res chain seq x y z
N MET A 1 34.79 -23.95 37.18
CA MET A 1 35.05 -23.55 35.79
C MET A 1 34.29 -24.49 34.88
N ALA A 2 33.26 -24.02 34.19
CA ALA A 2 32.56 -24.78 33.15
C ALA A 2 32.21 -23.80 32.03
N THR A 3 32.55 -24.23 30.82
CA THR A 3 32.78 -23.47 29.59
C THR A 3 31.49 -23.01 28.90
N SER A 4 31.43 -21.72 28.55
CA SER A 4 30.39 -21.15 27.68
C SER A 4 30.51 -21.68 26.25
N GLN A 5 29.42 -22.26 25.72
CA GLN A 5 29.30 -22.58 24.30
C GLN A 5 29.02 -21.31 23.47
N PRO A 6 29.62 -21.16 22.28
CA PRO A 6 29.31 -20.05 21.39
C PRO A 6 27.94 -20.24 20.72
N LYS A 7 27.08 -19.22 20.82
CA LYS A 7 25.82 -19.13 20.05
C LYS A 7 26.13 -19.24 18.56
N LYS A 8 25.53 -20.23 17.88
CA LYS A 8 25.55 -20.36 16.42
C LYS A 8 24.99 -19.08 15.79
N ARG A 9 25.84 -18.33 15.10
CA ARG A 9 25.45 -17.21 14.24
C ARG A 9 24.69 -17.79 13.05
N GLY A 10 23.47 -17.31 12.83
CA GLY A 10 22.64 -17.70 11.70
C GLY A 10 23.38 -17.49 10.38
N SER A 11 23.21 -18.44 9.46
CA SER A 11 23.87 -18.48 8.16
C SER A 11 23.63 -17.18 7.40
N TYR A 12 24.70 -16.41 7.26
CA TYR A 12 24.72 -15.18 6.51
C TYR A 12 24.69 -15.54 5.02
N HIS A 13 23.55 -15.34 4.35
CA HIS A 13 23.47 -15.47 2.90
C HIS A 13 24.09 -14.20 2.29
N HIS A 14 25.41 -14.23 2.08
CA HIS A 14 26.19 -13.09 1.56
C HIS A 14 25.70 -12.56 0.19
N GLY A 15 24.87 -13.31 -0.54
CA GLY A 15 24.22 -12.87 -1.78
C GLY A 15 22.96 -12.02 -1.59
N ASN A 16 22.44 -11.87 -0.37
CA ASN A 16 21.19 -11.15 -0.10
C ASN A 16 21.28 -10.10 1.02
N LEU A 17 22.40 -9.37 1.09
CA LEU A 17 22.52 -8.29 2.07
C LEU A 17 21.51 -7.16 1.82
N ARG A 18 21.21 -6.85 0.54
CA ARG A 18 20.23 -5.82 0.21
C ARG A 18 18.85 -6.14 0.76
N ASP A 19 18.31 -7.34 0.52
CA ASP A 19 16.96 -7.65 1.00
C ASP A 19 16.97 -7.84 2.52
N ALA A 20 18.04 -8.38 3.12
CA ALA A 20 18.18 -8.43 4.57
C ALA A 20 18.15 -7.04 5.23
N LEU A 21 18.77 -6.03 4.60
CA LEU A 21 18.69 -4.63 5.04
C LEU A 21 17.26 -4.08 4.90
N ILE A 22 16.56 -4.38 3.80
CA ILE A 22 15.18 -3.95 3.54
C ILE A 22 14.21 -4.60 4.54
N ASP A 23 14.26 -5.91 4.73
CA ASP A 23 13.39 -6.64 5.66
C ASP A 23 13.62 -6.19 7.10
N THR A 24 14.87 -5.99 7.49
CA THR A 24 15.21 -5.49 8.82
C THR A 24 14.71 -4.06 9.01
N ALA A 25 14.81 -3.21 7.97
CA ALA A 25 14.27 -1.86 8.02
C ALA A 25 12.74 -1.87 8.15
N PHE A 26 12.01 -2.75 7.44
CA PHE A 26 10.56 -2.90 7.65
C PHE A 26 10.21 -3.32 9.07
N ALA A 27 10.89 -4.32 9.63
CA ALA A 27 10.67 -4.71 11.03
C ALA A 27 10.90 -3.53 12.00
N MET A 28 11.94 -2.73 11.76
CA MET A 28 12.20 -1.52 12.54
C MET A 28 11.15 -0.43 12.33
N ILE A 29 10.60 -0.28 11.12
CA ILE A 29 9.54 0.69 10.84
C ILE A 29 8.26 0.33 11.62
N GLU A 30 7.92 -0.95 11.70
CA GLU A 30 6.75 -1.40 12.47
C GLU A 30 6.94 -1.21 13.98
N GLU A 31 8.16 -1.40 14.49
CA GLU A 31 8.46 -1.28 15.93
C GLU A 31 8.65 0.18 16.39
N ASP A 32 9.47 0.95 15.68
CA ASP A 32 9.98 2.26 16.12
C ASP A 32 9.49 3.42 15.24
N GLY A 33 8.80 3.14 14.13
CA GLY A 33 8.40 4.13 13.14
C GLY A 33 9.54 4.56 12.19
N VAL A 34 9.14 5.13 11.05
CA VAL A 34 10.07 5.52 9.96
C VAL A 34 11.14 6.53 10.38
N GLU A 35 10.82 7.43 11.32
CA GLU A 35 11.73 8.49 11.77
C GLU A 35 12.94 7.94 12.55
N ALA A 36 12.78 6.77 13.17
CA ALA A 36 13.83 6.11 13.94
C ALA A 36 14.88 5.42 13.05
N LEU A 37 14.62 5.29 11.75
CA LEU A 37 15.52 4.61 10.81
C LEU A 37 16.79 5.41 10.51
N THR A 38 17.91 4.70 10.64
CA THR A 38 19.22 5.13 10.13
C THR A 38 19.93 3.92 9.52
N ILE A 39 20.71 4.16 8.46
CA ILE A 39 21.55 3.11 7.83
C ILE A 39 22.40 2.39 8.87
N ARG A 40 22.92 3.15 9.84
CA ARG A 40 23.72 2.63 10.94
C ARG A 40 22.96 1.63 11.80
N ARG A 41 21.77 1.99 12.29
CA ARG A 41 20.95 1.10 13.15
C ARG A 41 20.51 -0.15 12.39
N ILE A 42 20.19 -0.04 11.11
CA ILE A 42 19.83 -1.20 10.27
C ILE A 42 21.06 -2.13 10.15
N ALA A 43 22.24 -1.59 9.84
CA ALA A 43 23.47 -2.38 9.75
C ALA A 43 23.81 -3.10 11.06
N GLU A 44 23.67 -2.40 12.19
CA GLU A 44 23.86 -2.97 13.53
C GLU A 44 22.90 -4.15 13.77
N ARG A 45 21.63 -3.99 13.40
CA ARG A 45 20.59 -5.01 13.59
C ARG A 45 20.76 -6.24 12.68
N VAL A 46 21.23 -6.04 11.43
CA VAL A 46 21.61 -7.16 10.54
C VAL A 46 22.91 -7.85 10.99
N GLY A 47 23.73 -7.17 11.79
CA GLY A 47 25.01 -7.70 12.30
C GLY A 47 26.17 -7.52 11.34
N VAL A 48 26.16 -6.41 10.58
CA VAL A 48 27.13 -6.11 9.51
C VAL A 48 27.96 -4.88 9.86
N THR A 49 29.08 -4.70 9.19
CA THR A 49 29.88 -3.49 9.38
C THR A 49 29.11 -2.27 8.87
N HIS A 50 29.33 -1.10 9.47
CA HIS A 50 28.68 0.14 9.02
C HIS A 50 29.00 0.53 7.57
N ALA A 51 30.09 0.01 7.01
CA ALA A 51 30.46 0.24 5.61
C ALA A 51 29.69 -0.67 4.64
N ALA A 52 29.14 -1.80 5.09
CA ALA A 52 28.51 -2.77 4.21
C ALA A 52 27.27 -2.24 3.45
N PRO A 53 26.37 -1.44 4.06
CA PRO A 53 25.25 -0.85 3.33
C PRO A 53 25.64 0.14 2.23
N ALA A 54 26.82 0.77 2.32
CA ALA A 54 27.27 1.78 1.35
C ALA A 54 27.48 1.19 -0.06
N HIS A 55 27.61 -0.13 -0.18
CA HIS A 55 27.65 -0.84 -1.47
C HIS A 55 26.27 -1.06 -2.10
N HIS A 56 25.19 -0.82 -1.35
CA HIS A 56 23.81 -1.05 -1.78
C HIS A 56 22.95 0.23 -1.80
N PHE A 57 23.28 1.19 -0.94
CA PHE A 57 22.61 2.47 -0.81
C PHE A 57 23.67 3.56 -0.64
N ALA A 58 23.78 4.47 -1.60
CA ALA A 58 24.69 5.59 -1.59
C ALA A 58 24.39 6.55 -0.43
N ASP A 59 23.12 6.75 -0.11
CA ASP A 59 22.67 7.59 1.00
C ASP A 59 21.32 7.15 1.59
N LYS A 60 20.83 7.93 2.56
CA LYS A 60 19.53 7.68 3.21
C LYS A 60 18.36 7.81 2.22
N ASN A 61 18.44 8.70 1.23
CA ASN A 61 17.35 8.88 0.26
C ASN A 61 17.22 7.63 -0.63
N GLU A 62 18.33 7.06 -1.10
CA GLU A 62 18.30 5.83 -1.91
C GLU A 62 17.73 4.64 -1.12
N LEU A 63 18.09 4.52 0.16
CA LEU A 63 17.47 3.53 1.06
C LEU A 63 15.96 3.77 1.19
N MET A 64 15.54 5.01 1.46
CA MET A 64 14.13 5.35 1.65
C MET A 64 13.31 5.08 0.39
N LEU A 65 13.85 5.36 -0.79
CA LEU A 65 13.23 5.05 -2.07
C LEU A 65 13.11 3.54 -2.31
N ALA A 66 14.16 2.77 -1.97
CA ALA A 66 14.11 1.32 -2.04
C ALA A 66 13.05 0.73 -1.10
N LEU A 67 12.93 1.29 0.11
CA LEU A 67 11.88 0.91 1.06
C LEU A 67 10.48 1.29 0.55
N ALA A 68 10.31 2.50 -0.01
CA ALA A 68 9.03 2.92 -0.57
C ALA A 68 8.61 2.01 -1.75
N THR A 69 9.55 1.69 -2.64
CA THR A 69 9.35 0.75 -3.76
C THR A 69 8.87 -0.61 -3.25
N GLU A 70 9.58 -1.18 -2.27
CA GLU A 70 9.20 -2.47 -1.70
C GLU A 70 7.87 -2.39 -0.94
N GLY A 71 7.58 -1.27 -0.28
CA GLY A 71 6.30 -1.04 0.37
C GLY A 71 5.15 -1.06 -0.63
N PHE A 72 5.30 -0.37 -1.76
CA PHE A 72 4.33 -0.42 -2.86
C PHE A 72 4.22 -1.81 -3.49
N ASN A 73 5.31 -2.58 -3.60
CA ASN A 73 5.25 -3.95 -4.09
C ASN A 73 4.42 -4.85 -3.15
N ARG A 74 4.67 -4.78 -1.84
CA ARG A 74 3.90 -5.54 -0.83
C ARG A 74 2.43 -5.13 -0.85
N PHE A 75 2.16 -3.83 -0.95
CA PHE A 75 0.81 -3.29 -1.05
C PHE A 75 0.09 -3.74 -2.32
N SER A 76 0.76 -3.64 -3.47
CA SER A 76 0.26 -4.09 -4.77
C SER A 76 -0.05 -5.59 -4.73
N ALA A 77 0.81 -6.41 -4.11
CA ALA A 77 0.59 -7.84 -3.97
C ALA A 77 -0.65 -8.15 -3.12
N ALA A 78 -0.90 -7.37 -2.05
CA ALA A 78 -2.10 -7.51 -1.24
C ALA A 78 -3.37 -7.23 -2.06
N LEU A 79 -3.38 -6.17 -2.88
CA LEU A 79 -4.51 -5.86 -3.76
C LEU A 79 -4.65 -6.85 -4.92
N ALA A 80 -3.52 -7.29 -5.51
CA ALA A 80 -3.51 -8.27 -6.58
C ALA A 80 -4.12 -9.62 -6.15
N SER A 81 -4.08 -9.94 -4.85
CA SER A 81 -4.63 -11.18 -4.32
C SER A 81 -6.13 -11.37 -4.59
N VAL A 82 -6.88 -10.28 -4.80
CA VAL A 82 -8.33 -10.33 -5.04
C VAL A 82 -8.72 -10.18 -6.53
N MET A 83 -7.74 -9.99 -7.43
CA MET A 83 -8.00 -9.76 -8.86
C MET A 83 -8.62 -10.97 -9.59
N HIS A 84 -8.59 -12.14 -8.98
CA HIS A 84 -9.22 -13.36 -9.50
C HIS A 84 -10.77 -13.33 -9.43
N ILE A 85 -11.36 -12.38 -8.69
CA ILE A 85 -12.81 -12.24 -8.54
C ILE A 85 -13.41 -11.73 -9.87
N ALA A 86 -14.36 -12.47 -10.44
CA ALA A 86 -14.90 -12.18 -11.77
C ALA A 86 -15.83 -10.96 -11.81
N ASP A 87 -16.70 -10.78 -10.82
CA ASP A 87 -17.59 -9.62 -10.74
C ASP A 87 -16.79 -8.38 -10.32
N PRO A 88 -16.73 -7.32 -11.14
CA PRO A 88 -15.90 -6.16 -10.85
C PRO A 88 -16.39 -5.34 -9.64
N LEU A 89 -17.69 -5.38 -9.31
CA LEU A 89 -18.16 -4.75 -8.06
C LEU A 89 -17.69 -5.52 -6.83
N ALA A 90 -17.91 -6.85 -6.80
CA ALA A 90 -17.37 -7.69 -5.73
C ALA A 90 -15.85 -7.58 -5.62
N ARG A 91 -15.13 -7.48 -6.75
CA ARG A 91 -13.68 -7.27 -6.76
C ARG A 91 -13.31 -5.93 -6.13
N LEU A 92 -13.99 -4.83 -6.48
CA LEU A 92 -13.76 -3.51 -5.88
C LEU A 92 -13.99 -3.54 -4.37
N SER A 93 -15.01 -4.27 -3.91
CA SER A 93 -15.29 -4.47 -2.49
C SER A 93 -14.13 -5.17 -1.77
N GLU A 94 -13.68 -6.31 -2.29
CA GLU A 94 -12.57 -7.06 -1.71
C GLU A 94 -11.22 -6.33 -1.84
N MET A 95 -11.04 -5.48 -2.87
CA MET A 95 -9.89 -4.58 -2.97
C MET A 95 -9.90 -3.58 -1.80
N GLY A 96 -11.06 -3.02 -1.45
CA GLY A 96 -11.20 -2.17 -0.26
C GLY A 96 -10.83 -2.88 1.03
N ARG A 97 -11.26 -4.13 1.22
CA ARG A 97 -10.87 -4.93 2.39
C ARG A 97 -9.38 -5.18 2.44
N ALA A 98 -8.78 -5.59 1.32
CA ALA A 98 -7.35 -5.84 1.23
C ALA A 98 -6.53 -4.55 1.48
N TYR A 99 -7.00 -3.42 0.97
CA TYR A 99 -6.40 -2.10 1.16
C TYR A 99 -6.26 -1.78 2.65
N VAL A 100 -7.35 -1.91 3.42
CA VAL A 100 -7.33 -1.49 4.82
C VAL A 100 -6.73 -2.56 5.73
N ARG A 101 -6.94 -3.85 5.43
CA ARG A 101 -6.23 -4.91 6.14
C ARG A 101 -4.71 -4.73 6.06
N PHE A 102 -4.18 -4.37 4.87
CA PHE A 102 -2.75 -4.07 4.75
C PHE A 102 -2.33 -2.90 5.66
N ALA A 103 -3.15 -1.83 5.73
CA ALA A 103 -2.85 -0.71 6.61
C ALA A 103 -2.79 -1.11 8.09
N LEU A 104 -3.72 -1.97 8.53
CA LEU A 104 -3.79 -2.44 9.92
C LEU A 104 -2.70 -3.47 10.27
N ASP A 105 -2.39 -4.38 9.36
CA ASP A 105 -1.38 -5.42 9.56
C ASP A 105 0.06 -4.85 9.45
N HIS A 106 0.23 -3.78 8.67
CA HIS A 106 1.52 -3.15 8.38
C HIS A 106 1.45 -1.61 8.49
N PRO A 107 1.12 -1.06 9.67
CA PRO A 107 0.89 0.37 9.86
C PRO A 107 2.11 1.22 9.52
N GLY A 108 3.31 0.75 9.84
CA GLY A 108 4.55 1.45 9.54
C GLY A 108 4.84 1.47 8.03
N ALA A 109 4.72 0.33 7.34
CA ALA A 109 4.86 0.24 5.89
C ALA A 109 3.81 1.08 5.15
N TYR A 110 2.56 1.07 5.62
CA TYR A 110 1.50 1.89 5.06
C TYR A 110 1.78 3.39 5.23
N ARG A 111 2.18 3.84 6.43
CA ARG A 111 2.58 5.24 6.66
C ARG A 111 3.82 5.65 5.86
N LEU A 112 4.71 4.72 5.53
CA LEU A 112 5.85 4.98 4.65
C LEU A 112 5.40 5.35 3.23
N ILE A 113 4.47 4.58 2.64
CA ILE A 113 4.06 4.74 1.23
C ILE A 113 2.87 5.67 1.03
N MET A 114 2.09 5.97 2.08
CA MET A 114 0.92 6.85 2.02
C MET A 114 1.08 8.14 2.82
N GLY A 115 2.11 8.26 3.66
CA GLY A 115 2.28 9.38 4.59
C GLY A 115 3.29 10.44 4.14
N PRO A 116 3.48 11.50 4.96
CA PRO A 116 4.39 12.61 4.66
C PRO A 116 5.86 12.21 4.50
N ALA A 117 6.23 11.00 4.93
CA ALA A 117 7.56 10.45 4.71
C ALA A 117 7.85 10.32 3.22
N LEU A 118 6.88 9.85 2.41
CA LEU A 118 7.02 9.72 0.95
C LEU A 118 7.31 11.08 0.30
N SER A 119 6.57 12.12 0.68
CA SER A 119 6.77 13.49 0.15
C SER A 119 8.10 14.13 0.55
N ARG A 120 8.74 13.62 1.63
CA ARG A 120 10.06 14.07 2.09
C ARG A 120 11.21 13.30 1.46
N ILE A 121 10.93 12.17 0.81
CA ILE A 121 11.91 11.54 -0.07
C ILE A 121 12.10 12.51 -1.23
N GLN A 122 13.30 13.09 -1.36
CA GLN A 122 13.62 13.96 -2.48
C GLN A 122 13.52 13.11 -3.76
N MET A 123 12.39 13.23 -4.45
CA MET A 123 12.24 12.78 -5.82
C MET A 123 12.92 13.85 -6.68
N PRO A 124 14.06 13.59 -7.32
CA PRO A 124 14.66 14.59 -8.19
C PRO A 124 13.66 14.90 -9.32
N VAL A 125 13.40 16.20 -9.53
CA VAL A 125 12.73 16.68 -10.73
C VAL A 125 13.48 16.12 -11.93
N GLN A 126 12.75 15.43 -12.82
CA GLN A 126 13.21 14.86 -14.09
C GLN A 126 14.49 15.55 -14.62
N GLN A 127 15.66 14.98 -14.32
CA GLN A 127 16.90 15.32 -15.01
C GLN A 127 17.41 14.03 -15.66
N PRO A 128 17.60 14.00 -16.98
CA PRO A 128 18.05 12.82 -17.69
C PRO A 128 19.56 12.65 -17.49
N THR A 129 19.98 12.22 -16.31
CA THR A 129 21.35 11.78 -16.06
C THR A 129 21.31 10.46 -15.32
N GLY A 130 21.51 9.38 -16.06
CA GLY A 130 21.30 8.02 -15.60
C GLY A 130 22.14 7.66 -14.38
N VAL A 131 21.45 7.41 -13.27
CA VAL A 131 21.48 6.18 -12.44
C VAL A 131 20.13 6.18 -11.69
N GLY A 132 19.05 5.65 -12.29
CA GLY A 132 17.68 5.82 -11.76
C GLY A 132 16.87 4.52 -11.69
N VAL A 133 17.50 3.39 -11.34
CA VAL A 133 16.82 2.08 -11.35
C VAL A 133 15.85 1.93 -10.18
N SER A 134 16.10 2.57 -9.03
CA SER A 134 15.21 2.55 -7.87
C SER A 134 14.03 3.53 -8.01
N GLU A 135 14.24 4.66 -8.68
CA GLU A 135 13.22 5.70 -8.92
C GLU A 135 12.15 5.21 -9.88
N ASP A 136 12.58 4.70 -11.03
CA ASP A 136 11.72 4.16 -12.08
C ASP A 136 10.87 2.99 -11.54
N ARG A 137 11.44 2.17 -10.65
CA ARG A 137 10.72 1.05 -9.99
C ARG A 137 9.71 1.50 -8.94
N GLY A 138 10.04 2.50 -8.13
CA GLY A 138 9.11 3.02 -7.13
C GLY A 138 7.89 3.68 -7.76
N GLN A 139 8.13 4.45 -8.82
CA GLN A 139 7.06 5.05 -9.60
C GLN A 139 6.21 4.00 -10.31
N ALA A 140 6.82 3.03 -10.99
CA ALA A 140 6.10 1.93 -11.64
C ALA A 140 5.26 1.10 -10.66
N ALA A 141 5.74 0.84 -9.44
CA ALA A 141 4.97 0.11 -8.42
C ALA A 141 3.72 0.89 -7.97
N SER A 142 3.84 2.22 -7.78
CA SER A 142 2.69 3.07 -7.47
C SER A 142 1.69 3.17 -8.63
N GLU A 143 2.20 3.23 -9.87
CA GLU A 143 1.39 3.29 -11.08
C GLU A 143 0.62 1.99 -11.32
N GLY A 144 1.24 0.83 -11.08
CA GLY A 144 0.58 -0.47 -11.17
C GLY A 144 -0.56 -0.64 -10.16
N THR A 145 -0.41 -0.10 -8.95
CA THR A 145 -1.50 -0.06 -7.96
C THR A 145 -2.69 0.76 -8.48
N ARG A 146 -2.42 1.95 -9.03
CA ARG A 146 -3.46 2.82 -9.59
C ARG A 146 -4.15 2.16 -10.79
N GLU A 147 -3.38 1.54 -11.68
CA GLU A 147 -3.88 0.86 -12.87
C GLU A 147 -4.82 -0.31 -12.53
N MET A 148 -4.50 -1.11 -11.50
CA MET A 148 -5.40 -2.18 -11.03
C MET A 148 -6.77 -1.64 -10.58
N LEU A 149 -6.78 -0.52 -9.85
CA LEU A 149 -8.02 0.12 -9.41
C LEU A 149 -8.80 0.71 -10.59
N GLU A 150 -8.13 1.45 -11.48
CA GLU A 150 -8.77 2.05 -12.65
C GLU A 150 -9.36 0.99 -13.59
N THR A 151 -8.67 -0.14 -13.77
CA THR A 151 -9.15 -1.27 -14.57
C THR A 151 -10.42 -1.86 -13.94
N THR A 152 -10.39 -2.13 -12.63
CA THR A 152 -11.56 -2.68 -11.92
C THR A 152 -12.75 -1.74 -11.97
N VAL A 153 -12.52 -0.43 -11.83
CA VAL A 153 -13.57 0.60 -11.94
C VAL A 153 -14.10 0.69 -13.38
N ALA A 154 -13.24 0.61 -14.40
CA ALA A 154 -13.67 0.61 -15.80
C ALA A 154 -14.59 -0.58 -16.10
N GLU A 155 -14.23 -1.78 -15.62
CA GLU A 155 -15.06 -2.99 -15.73
C GLU A 155 -16.38 -2.84 -14.97
N ALA A 156 -16.35 -2.27 -13.75
CA ALA A 156 -17.56 -2.03 -12.95
C ALA A 156 -18.53 -1.04 -13.62
N MET A 157 -17.98 -0.04 -14.32
CA MET A 157 -18.76 0.97 -15.05
C MET A 157 -19.23 0.48 -16.43
N ALA A 158 -18.68 -0.61 -16.97
CA ALA A 158 -19.02 -1.08 -18.31
C ALA A 158 -20.52 -1.40 -18.42
N GLY A 159 -21.20 -0.73 -19.37
CA GLY A 159 -22.65 -0.89 -19.58
C GLY A 159 -23.54 -0.19 -18.55
N ARG A 160 -22.97 0.62 -17.64
CA ARG A 160 -23.69 1.39 -16.62
C ARG A 160 -23.49 2.89 -16.83
N ARG A 161 -24.50 3.71 -16.56
CA ARG A 161 -24.36 5.16 -16.60
C ARG A 161 -23.91 5.67 -15.24
N ALA A 162 -22.65 6.06 -15.12
CA ALA A 162 -22.20 6.71 -13.90
C ALA A 162 -23.01 7.99 -13.62
N LEU A 163 -23.35 8.23 -12.35
CA LEU A 163 -23.97 9.48 -11.92
C LEU A 163 -23.16 10.69 -12.41
N GLY A 164 -23.85 11.69 -12.96
CA GLY A 164 -23.25 12.98 -13.30
C GLY A 164 -22.20 12.96 -14.42
N GLY A 165 -22.02 11.85 -15.15
CA GLY A 165 -21.01 11.76 -16.21
C GLY A 165 -19.57 11.61 -15.69
N ALA A 166 -19.40 11.05 -14.49
CA ALA A 166 -18.09 10.80 -13.90
C ALA A 166 -17.21 9.92 -14.80
N SER A 167 -15.93 10.29 -14.93
CA SER A 167 -14.93 9.50 -15.65
C SER A 167 -14.44 8.32 -14.79
N VAL A 168 -13.89 7.28 -15.42
CA VAL A 168 -13.25 6.14 -14.73
C VAL A 168 -12.21 6.63 -13.72
N SER A 169 -11.34 7.55 -14.13
CA SER A 169 -10.32 8.13 -13.24
C SER A 169 -10.93 8.90 -12.06
N GLY A 170 -12.02 9.64 -12.28
CA GLY A 170 -12.73 10.33 -11.21
C GLY A 170 -13.37 9.39 -10.19
N VAL A 171 -14.01 8.31 -10.67
CA VAL A 171 -14.60 7.29 -9.80
C VAL A 171 -13.52 6.51 -9.06
N ALA A 172 -12.42 6.14 -9.73
CA ALA A 172 -11.27 5.48 -9.11
C ALA A 172 -10.63 6.35 -8.02
N PHE A 173 -10.51 7.67 -8.26
CA PHE A 173 -10.03 8.61 -7.25
C PHE A 173 -10.95 8.68 -6.03
N LEU A 174 -12.27 8.69 -6.22
CA LEU A 174 -13.23 8.66 -5.11
C LEU A 174 -13.17 7.35 -4.33
N ALA A 175 -13.07 6.21 -5.03
CA ALA A 175 -12.92 4.91 -4.39
C ALA A 175 -11.62 4.84 -3.58
N TRP A 176 -10.50 5.29 -4.15
CA TRP A 176 -9.23 5.39 -3.44
C TRP A 176 -9.33 6.30 -2.22
N SER A 177 -9.94 7.49 -2.36
CA SER A 177 -10.10 8.44 -1.26
C SER A 177 -10.89 7.84 -0.10
N ALA A 178 -11.95 7.10 -0.41
CA ALA A 178 -12.75 6.35 0.56
C ALA A 178 -11.92 5.28 1.29
N MET A 179 -11.23 4.41 0.55
CA MET A 179 -10.38 3.35 1.14
C MET A 179 -9.23 3.94 1.97
N HIS A 180 -8.59 5.00 1.47
CA HIS A 180 -7.51 5.69 2.15
C HIS A 180 -7.99 6.38 3.43
N GLY A 181 -9.12 7.08 3.37
CA GLY A 181 -9.75 7.70 4.54
C GLY A 181 -10.12 6.67 5.60
N ALA A 182 -10.72 5.55 5.18
CA ALA A 182 -11.04 4.44 6.08
C ALA A 182 -9.78 3.87 6.74
N ALA A 183 -8.71 3.62 5.98
CA ALA A 183 -7.43 3.16 6.54
C ALA A 183 -6.85 4.15 7.57
N MET A 184 -6.83 5.45 7.27
CA MET A 184 -6.29 6.46 8.17
C MET A 184 -7.11 6.59 9.47
N LEU A 185 -8.44 6.65 9.36
CA LEU A 185 -9.32 6.72 10.52
C LEU A 185 -9.17 5.49 11.42
N SER A 186 -8.94 4.32 10.82
CA SER A 186 -8.72 3.06 11.56
C SER A 186 -7.38 3.05 12.27
N LEU A 187 -6.33 3.49 11.58
CA LEU A 187 -4.99 3.60 12.15
C LEU A 187 -4.92 4.58 13.33
N ASP A 188 -5.74 5.63 13.30
CA ASP A 188 -5.78 6.66 14.34
C ASP A 188 -6.84 6.37 15.42
N GLY A 189 -7.55 5.23 15.34
CA GLY A 189 -8.56 4.81 16.32
C GLY A 189 -9.79 5.73 16.37
N MET A 190 -10.07 6.46 15.28
CA MET A 190 -11.16 7.46 15.18
C MET A 190 -12.46 6.88 14.59
N MET A 191 -12.50 5.59 14.30
CA MET A 191 -13.73 4.91 13.88
C MET A 191 -14.55 4.61 15.14
N ASP A 192 -15.72 5.24 15.27
CA ASP A 192 -16.66 4.96 16.36
C ASP A 192 -17.07 3.48 16.32
N CYS A 193 -16.49 2.69 17.21
CA CYS A 193 -16.84 1.29 17.41
C CYS A 193 -17.92 1.20 18.50
N GLU A 194 -19.01 0.47 18.27
CA GLU A 194 -19.95 0.12 19.32
C GLU A 194 -19.21 -0.72 20.39
N PRO A 195 -19.53 -0.55 21.68
CA PRO A 195 -18.75 -1.13 22.78
C PRO A 195 -18.84 -2.68 22.90
N SER A 196 -19.40 -3.38 21.91
CA SER A 196 -19.66 -4.83 21.94
C SER A 196 -19.11 -5.65 20.76
N GLY A 197 -18.51 -5.04 19.73
CA GLY A 197 -17.91 -5.76 18.59
C GLY A 197 -16.38 -5.83 18.62
N ASP A 198 -15.82 -6.73 17.81
CA ASP A 198 -14.40 -6.68 17.46
C ASP A 198 -14.15 -5.41 16.62
N PRO A 199 -13.25 -4.50 17.02
CA PRO A 199 -12.91 -3.31 16.25
C PRO A 199 -12.57 -3.61 14.77
N ALA A 200 -12.01 -4.78 14.48
CA ALA A 200 -11.74 -5.21 13.11
C ALA A 200 -13.02 -5.56 12.33
N GLU A 201 -14.04 -6.15 12.97
CA GLU A 201 -15.31 -6.51 12.32
C GLU A 201 -16.18 -5.28 12.08
N GLU A 202 -16.26 -4.36 13.05
CA GLU A 202 -17.02 -3.11 12.88
C GLU A 202 -16.37 -2.17 11.87
N PHE A 203 -15.04 -2.20 11.80
CA PHE A 203 -14.29 -1.56 10.75
C PHE A 203 -14.67 -2.11 9.37
N GLN A 204 -14.75 -3.44 9.22
CA GLN A 204 -15.19 -4.09 7.98
C GLN A 204 -16.64 -3.72 7.62
N GLN A 205 -17.54 -3.60 8.61
CA GLN A 205 -18.93 -3.19 8.41
C GLN A 205 -19.03 -1.76 7.84
N LYS A 206 -18.32 -0.78 8.41
CA LYS A 206 -18.33 0.62 7.90
C LYS A 206 -17.65 0.72 6.54
N LEU A 207 -16.63 -0.10 6.29
CA LEU A 207 -15.99 -0.21 4.97
C LEU A 207 -16.97 -0.73 3.91
N GLU A 208 -17.79 -1.73 4.24
CA GLU A 208 -18.86 -2.22 3.37
C GLU A 208 -19.90 -1.14 3.04
N GLU A 209 -20.26 -0.26 3.99
CA GLU A 209 -21.17 0.85 3.73
C GLU A 209 -20.60 1.85 2.73
N VAL A 210 -19.31 2.19 2.86
CA VAL A 210 -18.62 3.10 1.93
C VAL A 210 -18.48 2.47 0.54
N ILE A 211 -18.13 1.19 0.48
CA ILE A 211 -18.07 0.44 -0.78
C ILE A 211 -19.47 0.40 -1.42
N SER A 212 -20.51 0.07 -0.65
CA SER A 212 -21.89 0.02 -1.13
C SER A 212 -22.37 1.38 -1.65
N PHE A 213 -21.94 2.49 -1.02
CA PHE A 213 -22.20 3.84 -1.54
C PHE A 213 -21.53 4.08 -2.91
N ILE A 214 -20.28 3.63 -3.09
CA ILE A 214 -19.57 3.71 -4.37
C ILE A 214 -20.27 2.82 -5.42
N GLU A 215 -20.60 1.58 -5.06
CA GLU A 215 -21.33 0.64 -5.91
C GLU A 215 -22.69 1.21 -6.35
N ALA A 216 -23.45 1.81 -5.43
CA ALA A 216 -24.74 2.45 -5.72
C ALA A 216 -24.58 3.65 -6.67
N GLY A 217 -23.50 4.42 -6.53
CA GLY A 217 -23.16 5.50 -7.46
C GLY A 217 -22.79 5.01 -8.87
N ILE A 218 -22.24 3.80 -8.98
CA ILE A 218 -21.86 3.14 -10.24
C ILE A 218 -23.05 2.35 -10.85
N ALA A 219 -23.95 1.82 -10.04
CA ALA A 219 -25.05 0.93 -10.45
C ALA A 219 -26.19 1.61 -11.24
N LEU A 220 -26.16 2.93 -11.43
CA LEU A 220 -27.28 3.68 -11.98
C LEU A 220 -27.36 3.64 -13.52
N SER A 221 -27.87 2.56 -14.11
CA SER A 221 -28.94 2.68 -15.13
C SER A 221 -29.51 1.35 -15.61
N ALA A 222 -30.78 1.09 -15.28
CA ALA A 222 -31.79 0.48 -16.15
C ALA A 222 -33.19 0.83 -15.61
N SER A 223 -33.64 2.06 -15.83
CA SER A 223 -35.07 2.39 -15.79
C SER A 223 -35.47 2.88 -17.17
N GLU A 224 -36.41 2.14 -17.75
CA GLU A 224 -36.91 2.17 -19.12
C GLU A 224 -37.08 3.58 -19.68
N VAL A 225 -36.57 3.80 -20.90
CA VAL A 225 -37.18 4.79 -21.78
C VAL A 225 -38.47 4.15 -22.30
N PRO A 226 -39.67 4.60 -21.87
CA PRO A 226 -40.90 4.08 -22.46
C PRO A 226 -40.89 4.38 -23.98
N PRO A 227 -41.37 3.45 -24.82
CA PRO A 227 -41.40 3.68 -26.26
C PRO A 227 -42.24 4.93 -26.57
N PRO A 228 -41.89 5.68 -27.64
CA PRO A 228 -42.62 6.88 -28.00
C PRO A 228 -44.10 6.53 -28.24
N SER A 229 -44.99 7.24 -27.56
CA SER A 229 -46.43 7.13 -27.79
C SER A 229 -46.73 7.44 -29.26
N THR A 230 -47.30 6.47 -29.96
CA THR A 230 -47.88 6.61 -31.30
C THR A 230 -49.11 7.49 -31.29
#